data_AF-A0A821G9D0-F1
#
_entry.id   AF-A0A821G9D0-F1
#
_cell.length_a   1.000
_cell.length_b   1.000
_cell.length_c   1.000
_cell.angle_alpha   90.00
_cell.angle_beta   90.00
_cell.angle_gamma   90.00
#
_symmetry.space_group_name_H-M   'P 1'
#
loop_
_entity.id
_entity.type
_entity.pdbx_description
1 polymer ?
#
loop_
_entity_poly.entity_id
_entity_poly.type
_entity_poly.pdbx_seq_one_letter_code
_entity_poly.pdbx_strand_id
1 'polypeptide(L)'
;MADSNSTTTFIDQLNSLRSILRSDDHLHIQPSGDYEQVRIKLDHDIQLGFFFDSLDSLNKSLTVNNVTDLRMNKSSNKCPLSNAEWTTIRKYFDELIRKSNKSTSVESIIQSIQDHLLKLTITSQKSKQTDKTLDDVTPAEDMSSPGNKFRGTISIFNRILHDKTIDRSQVMLGYEDRFTGIHEMPFNEFKRVENHETGVPMHRVRYFKINGNIVWDRTKKIDLLTGSDQPNGAPIENNPSSNLAQGLYRFDPSLQQWVECPHISLASDDTKIPSTKETCLPERCHFLSWNILSDNYQTESIHTCQRHHTLLYTLKTLLPDVICLQDVTVSFLNLLLNELWLQENNYYIVIMKSVINSEQNKSCGQMILTKNFRPRSLTMCPLHVSGDAETTKEIIMARFGLSPKITIDLANLHLFSDHCDNVEEKRCQTLENIFNKMKTNNYMLIGDFNFGDYNLKEQDILEKYQDEVHDLWKDIYHIDQNPGYTFDPSSNLCARITSTSQIKLRSDRYLMRTLDTLSYSIEHLAIIATETIPINPFDDDDFQRIHQSDHYALQLVMNFRTRSISHRSAVAILPTLNTWPLIDPYRQQYDPSFDRWPPHINLLWPFFDLTDCEEDQENILLQLRLLLCQYES
;
A
#
# COMPACT_ATOMS: atom_id res chain seq x y z
N MET A 1 26.76 -38.99 54.23
CA MET A 1 25.76 -39.32 53.20
C MET A 1 25.40 -38.01 52.55
N ALA A 2 25.84 -37.83 51.31
CA ALA A 2 25.59 -36.63 50.53
C ALA A 2 24.29 -36.86 49.75
N ASP A 3 23.25 -36.05 50.02
CA ASP A 3 22.03 -36.04 49.22
C ASP A 3 22.23 -35.08 48.04
N SER A 4 22.30 -35.68 46.85
CA SER A 4 22.36 -35.02 45.55
C SER A 4 20.96 -34.58 45.12
N ASN A 5 20.62 -33.30 45.29
CA ASN A 5 19.49 -32.69 44.60
C ASN A 5 19.97 -32.07 43.28
N SER A 6 19.87 -32.82 42.19
CA SER A 6 20.05 -32.28 40.83
C SER A 6 18.80 -31.49 40.44
N THR A 7 18.92 -30.18 40.31
CA THR A 7 17.86 -29.31 39.77
C THR A 7 17.68 -29.62 38.28
N THR A 8 16.60 -30.33 37.92
CA THR A 8 16.28 -30.69 36.52
C THR A 8 15.81 -29.44 35.78
N THR A 9 16.55 -29.00 34.77
CA THR A 9 16.21 -27.79 34.00
C THR A 9 15.02 -28.04 33.07
N PHE A 10 14.35 -26.96 32.62
CA PHE A 10 13.28 -27.05 31.61
C PHE A 10 13.72 -27.80 30.34
N ILE A 11 14.99 -27.61 29.94
CA ILE A 11 15.60 -28.32 28.80
C ILE A 11 15.66 -29.83 29.07
N ASP A 12 15.97 -30.25 30.30
CA ASP A 12 15.99 -31.67 30.68
C ASP A 12 14.59 -32.28 30.64
N GLN A 13 13.55 -31.53 31.03
CA GLN A 13 12.16 -32.00 30.95
C GLN A 13 11.66 -32.13 29.50
N LEU A 14 12.05 -31.21 28.60
CA LEU A 14 11.79 -31.34 27.17
C LEU A 14 12.57 -32.48 26.53
N ASN A 15 13.81 -32.72 26.97
CA ASN A 15 14.60 -33.87 26.51
C ASN A 15 13.99 -35.19 27.00
N SER A 16 13.42 -35.23 28.22
CA SER A 16 12.62 -36.35 28.70
C SER A 16 11.42 -36.59 27.79
N LEU A 17 10.66 -35.54 27.44
CA LEU A 17 9.55 -35.62 26.50
C LEU A 17 9.99 -36.13 25.12
N ARG A 18 11.15 -35.71 24.61
CA ARG A 18 11.68 -36.22 23.33
C ARG A 18 12.06 -37.69 23.39
N SER A 19 12.43 -38.21 24.56
CA SER A 19 12.86 -39.61 24.70
C SER A 19 11.70 -40.62 24.65
N ILE A 20 10.47 -40.17 24.92
CA ILE A 20 9.24 -41.00 24.83
C ILE A 20 8.56 -40.94 23.44
N LEU A 21 9.04 -40.08 22.53
CA LEU A 21 8.51 -39.96 21.17
C LEU A 21 9.01 -41.11 20.30
N ARG A 22 8.11 -41.68 19.49
CA ARG A 22 8.47 -42.71 18.50
C ARG A 22 9.18 -42.07 17.32
N SER A 23 9.80 -42.88 16.46
CA SER A 23 10.56 -42.40 15.28
C SER A 23 9.76 -41.50 14.34
N ASP A 24 8.43 -41.68 14.29
CA ASP A 24 7.51 -40.93 13.43
C ASP A 24 6.82 -39.76 14.16
N ASP A 25 7.10 -39.58 15.45
CA ASP A 25 6.59 -38.46 16.24
C ASP A 25 7.56 -37.27 16.18
N HIS A 26 7.04 -36.04 16.18
CA HIS A 26 7.84 -34.82 16.07
C HIS A 26 7.40 -33.77 17.08
N LEU A 27 8.34 -33.26 17.89
CA LEU A 27 8.11 -32.14 18.82
C LEU A 27 8.76 -30.87 18.27
N HIS A 28 7.94 -29.84 18.08
CA HIS A 28 8.33 -28.50 17.65
C HIS A 28 8.05 -27.49 18.77
N ILE A 29 8.96 -26.54 18.96
CA ILE A 29 8.82 -25.42 19.90
C ILE A 29 8.92 -24.15 19.10
N GLN A 30 7.99 -23.22 19.30
CA GLN A 30 7.99 -21.93 18.64
C GLN A 30 7.71 -20.81 19.65
N PRO A 31 8.46 -19.69 19.60
CA PRO A 31 8.17 -18.51 20.40
C PRO A 31 6.79 -17.96 20.05
N SER A 32 5.99 -17.59 21.06
CA SER A 32 4.62 -17.08 20.89
C SER A 32 4.31 -16.01 21.94
N GLY A 33 4.89 -14.82 21.77
CA GLY A 33 4.78 -13.71 22.74
C GLY A 33 5.59 -14.00 24.00
N ASP A 34 4.98 -13.81 25.17
CA ASP A 34 5.60 -14.10 26.48
C ASP A 34 5.63 -15.61 26.83
N TYR A 35 5.08 -16.47 25.96
CA TYR A 35 5.02 -17.91 26.15
C TYR A 35 5.72 -18.67 25.03
N GLU A 36 6.17 -19.88 25.34
CA GLU A 36 6.68 -20.82 24.36
C GLU A 36 5.58 -21.84 24.02
N GLN A 37 5.33 -22.04 22.73
CA GLN A 37 4.34 -23.01 22.27
C GLN A 37 5.02 -24.34 21.93
N VAL A 38 4.62 -25.41 22.62
CA VAL A 38 5.03 -26.78 22.30
C VAL A 38 3.95 -27.44 21.45
N ARG A 39 4.36 -28.02 20.33
CA ARG A 39 3.50 -28.82 19.44
C ARG A 39 4.13 -30.19 19.23
N ILE A 40 3.42 -31.24 19.58
CA ILE A 40 3.83 -32.63 19.42
C ILE A 40 2.91 -33.27 18.40
N LYS A 41 3.48 -33.65 17.26
CA LYS A 41 2.80 -34.43 16.23
C LYS A 41 3.08 -35.91 16.50
N LEU A 42 2.03 -36.69 16.70
CA LEU A 42 2.08 -38.13 16.90
C LEU A 42 1.78 -38.85 15.58
N ASP A 43 2.23 -40.11 15.48
CA ASP A 43 1.78 -41.08 14.48
C ASP A 43 0.24 -41.01 14.39
N HIS A 44 -0.30 -41.09 13.17
CA HIS A 44 -1.70 -40.78 12.82
C HIS A 44 -2.06 -39.30 12.65
N ASP A 45 -1.09 -38.41 12.45
CA ASP A 45 -1.35 -36.98 12.16
C ASP A 45 -2.20 -36.32 13.29
N ILE A 46 -2.02 -36.77 14.53
CA ILE A 46 -2.62 -36.16 15.72
C ILE A 46 -1.63 -35.18 16.31
N GLN A 47 -2.08 -33.99 16.67
CA GLN A 47 -1.26 -32.96 17.26
C GLN A 47 -1.72 -32.63 18.67
N LEU A 48 -0.82 -32.77 19.64
CA LEU A 48 -0.96 -32.21 20.98
C LEU A 48 -0.25 -30.86 21.03
N GLY A 49 -0.87 -29.85 21.64
CA GLY A 49 -0.26 -28.54 21.82
C GLY A 49 -0.57 -27.96 23.18
N PHE A 50 0.37 -27.20 23.74
CA PHE A 50 0.21 -26.43 24.96
C PHE A 50 1.21 -25.27 24.98
N PHE A 51 0.95 -24.27 25.82
CA PHE A 51 1.86 -23.18 26.08
C PHE A 51 2.44 -23.30 27.49
N PHE A 52 3.63 -22.75 27.68
CA PHE A 52 4.24 -22.62 29.00
C PHE A 52 5.05 -21.33 29.07
N ASP A 53 5.17 -20.76 30.27
CA ASP A 53 5.93 -19.53 30.52
C ASP A 53 7.41 -19.89 30.69
N SER A 54 8.28 -19.48 29.76
CA SER A 54 9.70 -19.83 29.81
C SER A 54 10.49 -19.07 30.89
N LEU A 55 9.97 -17.94 31.37
CA LEU A 55 10.61 -17.07 32.36
C LEU A 55 10.27 -17.49 33.80
N ASP A 56 9.04 -17.95 34.06
CA ASP A 56 8.56 -18.34 35.40
C ASP A 56 8.64 -19.86 35.69
N SER A 57 9.14 -20.66 34.73
CA SER A 57 9.11 -22.14 34.79
C SER A 57 10.47 -22.84 34.88
N LEU A 58 11.58 -22.11 35.06
CA LEU A 58 12.92 -22.70 35.15
C LEU A 58 13.07 -23.81 36.21
N ASN A 59 12.18 -23.84 37.22
CA ASN A 59 12.13 -24.86 38.28
C ASN A 59 10.75 -25.55 38.44
N LYS A 60 9.80 -25.36 37.52
CA LYS A 60 8.46 -25.97 37.59
C LYS A 60 8.41 -27.26 36.77
N SER A 61 7.70 -28.27 37.26
CA SER A 61 7.50 -29.52 36.53
C SER A 61 6.43 -29.38 35.45
N LEU A 62 6.66 -30.00 34.29
CA LEU A 62 5.77 -30.01 33.13
C LEU A 62 4.53 -30.90 33.42
N THR A 63 3.61 -30.33 34.18
CA THR A 63 2.34 -30.94 34.62
C THR A 63 1.15 -30.22 33.99
N VAL A 64 0.00 -30.90 33.94
CA VAL A 64 -1.25 -30.35 33.35
C VAL A 64 -1.64 -29.00 34.00
N ASN A 65 -1.29 -28.76 35.26
CA ASN A 65 -1.59 -27.51 35.97
C ASN A 65 -0.63 -26.36 35.63
N ASN A 66 0.58 -26.66 35.18
CA ASN A 66 1.63 -25.66 34.92
C ASN A 66 1.73 -25.29 33.43
N VAL A 67 0.92 -25.92 32.57
CA VAL A 67 0.81 -25.60 31.14
C VAL A 67 -0.55 -24.99 30.85
N THR A 68 -0.63 -24.09 29.87
CA THR A 68 -1.87 -23.46 29.44
C THR A 68 -2.33 -24.02 28.09
N ASP A 69 -3.64 -24.13 27.91
CA ASP A 69 -4.29 -24.57 26.66
C ASP A 69 -3.79 -25.93 26.13
N LEU A 70 -3.66 -26.94 27.00
CA LEU A 70 -3.32 -28.31 26.58
C LEU A 70 -4.48 -28.91 25.76
N ARG A 71 -4.25 -29.07 24.46
CA ARG A 71 -5.28 -29.44 23.47
C ARG A 71 -4.81 -30.50 22.47
N MET A 72 -5.77 -31.25 21.90
CA MET A 72 -5.53 -32.28 20.88
C MET A 72 -6.32 -32.02 19.60
N ASN A 73 -5.63 -31.90 18.46
CA ASN A 73 -6.21 -31.57 17.15
C ASN A 73 -5.74 -32.56 16.06
N LYS A 74 -6.43 -32.62 14.93
CA LYS A 74 -5.92 -33.28 13.72
C LYS A 74 -4.96 -32.33 13.01
N SER A 75 -3.76 -32.79 12.65
CA SER A 75 -2.78 -31.96 11.93
C SER A 75 -3.14 -31.79 10.44
N SER A 76 -4.00 -32.66 9.88
CA SER A 76 -4.41 -32.60 8.47
C SER A 76 -5.72 -33.36 8.21
N ASN A 77 -6.35 -33.09 7.05
CA ASN A 77 -7.48 -33.90 6.52
C ASN A 77 -7.07 -35.32 6.06
N LYS A 78 -5.78 -35.68 6.19
CA LYS A 78 -5.24 -37.02 5.88
C LYS A 78 -5.05 -37.90 7.13
N CYS A 79 -5.54 -37.47 8.31
CA CYS A 79 -5.53 -38.29 9.52
C CYS A 79 -6.14 -39.68 9.20
N PRO A 80 -5.38 -40.78 9.36
CA PRO A 80 -5.81 -42.12 8.98
C PRO A 80 -6.93 -42.67 9.86
N LEU A 81 -7.26 -41.98 10.98
CA LEU A 81 -8.39 -42.32 11.83
C LEU A 81 -9.71 -41.91 11.17
N SER A 82 -10.65 -42.85 11.12
CA SER A 82 -12.05 -42.55 10.80
C SER A 82 -12.66 -41.54 11.77
N ASN A 83 -13.78 -40.93 11.39
CA ASN A 83 -14.48 -39.97 12.26
C ASN A 83 -14.90 -40.59 13.60
N ALA A 84 -15.22 -41.89 13.63
CA ALA A 84 -15.56 -42.63 14.84
C ALA A 84 -14.33 -42.85 15.75
N GLU A 85 -13.20 -43.23 15.18
CA GLU A 85 -11.93 -43.41 15.91
C GLU A 85 -11.41 -42.08 16.45
N TRP A 86 -11.50 -41.00 15.68
CA TRP A 86 -11.18 -39.64 16.14
C TRP A 86 -12.05 -39.21 17.32
N THR A 87 -13.36 -39.43 17.23
CA THR A 87 -14.29 -39.08 18.32
C THR A 87 -13.96 -39.88 19.59
N THR A 88 -13.55 -41.14 19.43
CA THR A 88 -13.18 -42.03 20.53
C THR A 88 -11.91 -41.55 21.23
N ILE A 89 -10.85 -41.27 20.48
CA ILE A 89 -9.59 -40.80 21.08
C ILE A 89 -9.71 -39.40 21.67
N ARG A 90 -10.52 -38.51 21.07
CA ARG A 90 -10.80 -37.19 21.63
C ARG A 90 -11.50 -37.28 22.98
N LYS A 91 -12.52 -38.13 23.10
CA LYS A 91 -13.19 -38.41 24.38
C LYS A 91 -12.24 -38.99 25.42
N TYR A 92 -11.33 -39.89 25.00
CA TYR A 92 -10.32 -40.46 25.88
C TYR A 92 -9.34 -39.39 26.41
N PHE A 93 -8.87 -38.50 25.53
CA PHE A 93 -8.05 -37.35 25.93
C PHE A 93 -8.79 -36.45 26.93
N ASP A 94 -10.03 -36.05 26.64
CA ASP A 94 -10.81 -35.19 27.53
C ASP A 94 -11.06 -35.88 28.91
N GLU A 95 -11.25 -37.20 28.95
CA GLU A 95 -11.31 -37.97 30.20
C GLU A 95 -9.99 -38.00 30.98
N LEU A 96 -8.86 -38.15 30.30
CA LEU A 96 -7.52 -38.13 30.92
C LEU A 96 -7.27 -36.78 31.58
N ILE A 97 -7.59 -35.68 30.90
CA ILE A 97 -7.47 -34.33 31.47
C ILE A 97 -8.42 -34.16 32.66
N ARG A 98 -9.67 -34.64 32.57
CA ARG A 98 -10.64 -34.56 33.68
C ARG A 98 -10.23 -35.37 34.91
N LYS A 99 -9.57 -36.52 34.73
CA LYS A 99 -9.07 -37.39 35.82
C LYS A 99 -7.70 -36.97 36.34
N SER A 100 -7.01 -36.09 35.63
CA SER A 100 -5.70 -35.57 36.05
C SER A 100 -5.82 -34.74 37.33
N ASN A 101 -4.78 -34.79 38.15
CA ASN A 101 -4.62 -33.94 39.33
C ASN A 101 -3.49 -32.93 39.10
N LYS A 102 -3.29 -32.02 40.06
CA LYS A 102 -2.29 -30.94 39.95
C LYS A 102 -0.83 -31.41 39.77
N SER A 103 -0.54 -32.70 39.97
CA SER A 103 0.78 -33.30 39.82
C SER A 103 0.89 -34.25 38.61
N THR A 104 -0.13 -34.36 37.77
CA THR A 104 -0.11 -35.25 36.60
C THR A 104 0.83 -34.69 35.54
N SER A 105 1.87 -35.45 35.15
CA SER A 105 2.83 -35.03 34.14
C SER A 105 2.21 -35.08 32.74
N VAL A 106 2.58 -34.12 31.89
CA VAL A 106 2.16 -34.12 30.48
C VAL A 106 2.79 -35.30 29.73
N GLU A 107 3.96 -35.76 30.16
CA GLU A 107 4.60 -36.99 29.67
C GLU A 107 3.68 -38.20 29.81
N SER A 108 3.04 -38.38 30.97
CA SER A 108 2.10 -39.49 31.20
C SER A 108 0.85 -39.39 30.31
N ILE A 109 0.40 -38.18 30.01
CA ILE A 109 -0.71 -37.95 29.08
C ILE A 109 -0.32 -38.37 27.66
N ILE A 110 0.87 -37.95 27.18
CA ILE A 110 1.36 -38.29 25.84
C ILE A 110 1.52 -39.80 25.68
N GLN A 111 2.14 -40.47 26.66
CA GLN A 111 2.31 -41.93 26.64
C GLN A 111 0.96 -42.66 26.60
N SER A 112 -0.02 -42.19 27.40
CA SER A 112 -1.36 -42.77 27.42
C SER A 112 -2.08 -42.64 26.06
N ILE A 113 -1.84 -41.54 25.34
CA ILE A 113 -2.39 -41.32 23.99
C ILE A 113 -1.68 -42.20 22.96
N GLN A 114 -0.34 -42.28 22.98
CA GLN A 114 0.44 -43.16 22.10
C GLN A 114 0.09 -44.64 22.28
N ASP A 115 -0.19 -45.08 23.51
CA ASP A 115 -0.62 -46.45 23.81
C ASP A 115 -2.04 -46.72 23.31
N HIS A 116 -2.93 -45.73 23.42
CA HIS A 116 -4.29 -45.83 22.89
C HIS A 116 -4.30 -45.91 21.36
N LEU A 117 -3.46 -45.11 20.69
CA LEU A 117 -3.26 -45.15 19.23
C LEU A 117 -2.71 -46.50 18.76
N LEU A 118 -1.74 -47.07 19.49
CA LEU A 118 -1.18 -48.37 19.16
C LEU A 118 -2.25 -49.48 19.20
N LYS A 119 -3.16 -49.43 20.19
CA LYS A 119 -4.29 -50.38 20.29
C LYS A 119 -5.25 -50.25 19.11
N LEU A 120 -5.52 -49.04 18.64
CA LEU A 120 -6.37 -48.81 17.46
C LEU A 120 -5.73 -49.39 16.18
N THR A 121 -4.41 -49.27 16.02
CA THR A 121 -3.67 -49.84 14.88
C THR A 121 -3.64 -51.38 14.89
N ILE A 122 -3.47 -52.01 16.04
CA ILE A 122 -3.46 -53.49 16.17
C ILE A 122 -4.85 -54.09 15.88
N THR A 123 -5.91 -53.37 16.23
CA THR A 123 -7.30 -53.82 16.02
C THR A 123 -7.69 -53.72 14.54
N SER A 124 -7.16 -52.75 13.81
CA SER A 124 -7.40 -52.54 12.37
C SER A 124 -6.57 -53.47 11.47
N GLN A 125 -5.36 -53.88 11.87
CA GLN A 125 -4.52 -54.82 11.11
C GLN A 125 -5.04 -56.27 11.07
N LYS A 126 -5.85 -56.73 12.04
CA LYS A 126 -6.49 -58.06 11.98
C LYS A 126 -7.58 -58.18 10.90
N SER A 127 -7.99 -57.08 10.27
CA SER A 127 -9.09 -57.04 9.30
C SER A 127 -8.66 -57.07 7.81
N LYS A 128 -7.35 -57.05 7.51
CA LYS A 128 -6.82 -57.01 6.14
C LYS A 128 -5.60 -57.93 5.95
N GLN A 129 -5.84 -59.23 5.81
CA GLN A 129 -4.86 -60.17 5.24
C GLN A 129 -5.54 -60.94 4.11
N THR A 130 -5.21 -60.59 2.85
CA THR A 130 -5.05 -61.53 1.73
C THR A 130 -4.34 -60.82 0.57
N ASP A 131 -3.23 -61.42 0.15
CA ASP A 131 -2.53 -61.34 -1.14
C ASP A 131 -1.98 -60.00 -1.66
N LYS A 132 -0.64 -59.84 -1.58
CA LYS A 132 0.25 -60.08 -2.74
C LYS A 132 1.74 -59.98 -2.39
N THR A 133 2.48 -60.69 -3.22
CA THR A 133 3.87 -61.17 -3.16
C THR A 133 4.94 -60.13 -3.53
N LEU A 134 6.17 -60.53 -3.20
CA LEU A 134 7.47 -59.85 -3.31
C LEU A 134 7.97 -59.52 -4.74
N ASP A 135 9.02 -58.70 -4.72
CA ASP A 135 10.13 -58.47 -5.65
C ASP A 135 10.03 -57.22 -6.56
N ASP A 136 11.04 -56.38 -6.75
CA ASP A 136 12.30 -56.03 -6.06
C ASP A 136 12.87 -54.80 -6.81
N VAL A 137 13.91 -54.18 -6.24
CA VAL A 137 14.93 -53.30 -6.85
C VAL A 137 14.72 -51.78 -6.79
N THR A 138 15.14 -51.22 -5.66
CA THR A 138 15.85 -49.92 -5.56
C THR A 138 17.20 -49.96 -6.29
N PRO A 139 17.75 -48.78 -6.66
CA PRO A 139 18.91 -48.34 -5.89
C PRO A 139 18.86 -46.87 -5.46
N ALA A 140 19.60 -46.66 -4.37
CA ALA A 140 19.76 -45.48 -3.54
C ALA A 140 20.25 -44.21 -4.26
N GLU A 141 19.98 -43.05 -3.65
CA GLU A 141 20.94 -41.94 -3.61
C GLU A 141 20.72 -41.01 -2.39
N ASP A 142 21.76 -41.00 -1.57
CA ASP A 142 22.32 -39.98 -0.68
C ASP A 142 21.53 -39.33 0.48
N MET A 143 21.99 -39.75 1.67
CA MET A 143 22.10 -38.98 2.90
C MET A 143 23.13 -37.85 2.74
N SER A 144 22.66 -36.60 2.75
CA SER A 144 23.45 -35.44 3.20
C SER A 144 22.51 -34.37 3.77
N SER A 145 23.04 -33.62 4.75
CA SER A 145 22.49 -32.59 5.65
C SER A 145 21.33 -31.67 5.16
N PRO A 146 20.56 -31.05 6.09
CA PRO A 146 19.31 -30.36 5.76
C PRO A 146 19.55 -28.99 5.08
N GLY A 147 19.15 -28.88 3.82
CA GLY A 147 19.12 -27.63 3.04
C GLY A 147 18.34 -27.78 1.74
N ASN A 148 17.47 -26.79 1.45
CA ASN A 148 16.66 -26.54 0.23
C ASN A 148 16.74 -27.57 -0.94
N LYS A 149 15.70 -28.40 -1.12
CA LYS A 149 15.49 -29.21 -2.35
C LYS A 149 14.31 -28.69 -3.19
N PHE A 150 14.53 -28.52 -4.50
CA PHE A 150 13.54 -28.12 -5.51
C PHE A 150 12.35 -29.10 -5.55
N ARG A 151 11.12 -28.59 -5.44
CA ARG A 151 9.93 -29.43 -5.24
C ARG A 151 9.40 -29.96 -6.59
N GLY A 152 9.02 -31.24 -6.59
CA GLY A 152 8.53 -31.92 -7.80
C GLY A 152 7.09 -31.56 -8.19
N THR A 153 6.72 -31.83 -9.44
CA THR A 153 5.42 -31.52 -10.06
C THR A 153 4.21 -31.82 -9.19
N ILE A 154 4.21 -32.98 -8.50
CA ILE A 154 3.08 -33.42 -7.66
C ILE A 154 2.87 -32.48 -6.46
N SER A 155 3.96 -32.02 -5.85
CA SER A 155 3.93 -31.09 -4.72
C SER A 155 3.28 -29.76 -5.14
N ILE A 156 3.67 -29.27 -6.32
CA ILE A 156 3.20 -27.98 -6.86
C ILE A 156 1.77 -28.07 -7.36
N PHE A 157 1.42 -29.15 -8.04
CA PHE A 157 0.03 -29.39 -8.41
C PHE A 157 -0.86 -29.41 -7.16
N ASN A 158 -0.45 -30.10 -6.09
CA ASN A 158 -1.19 -30.13 -4.83
C ASN A 158 -1.24 -28.75 -4.16
N ARG A 159 -0.17 -27.95 -4.24
CA ARG A 159 -0.16 -26.58 -3.76
C ARG A 159 -1.22 -25.76 -4.50
N ILE A 160 -1.19 -25.72 -5.83
CA ILE A 160 -2.19 -25.00 -6.64
C ILE A 160 -3.62 -25.53 -6.37
N LEU A 161 -3.77 -26.84 -6.18
CA LEU A 161 -5.07 -27.45 -5.92
C LEU A 161 -5.67 -27.03 -4.55
N HIS A 162 -4.83 -26.81 -3.54
CA HIS A 162 -5.26 -26.60 -2.15
C HIS A 162 -5.00 -25.19 -1.62
N ASP A 163 -4.15 -24.41 -2.28
CA ASP A 163 -3.85 -23.03 -1.97
C ASP A 163 -4.99 -22.14 -2.45
N LYS A 164 -5.79 -21.68 -1.49
CA LYS A 164 -7.01 -20.90 -1.75
C LYS A 164 -6.72 -19.47 -2.22
N THR A 165 -5.46 -19.04 -2.17
CA THR A 165 -5.03 -17.73 -2.69
C THR A 165 -4.80 -17.75 -4.21
N ILE A 166 -4.76 -18.94 -4.82
CA ILE A 166 -4.57 -19.12 -6.25
C ILE A 166 -5.94 -19.35 -6.92
N ASP A 167 -6.37 -18.42 -7.77
CA ASP A 167 -7.55 -18.64 -8.61
C ASP A 167 -7.25 -19.70 -9.67
N ARG A 168 -7.73 -20.92 -9.42
CA ARG A 168 -7.55 -22.10 -10.28
C ARG A 168 -8.12 -21.93 -11.69
N SER A 169 -9.07 -21.01 -11.91
CA SER A 169 -9.61 -20.72 -13.24
C SER A 169 -8.58 -20.03 -14.14
N GLN A 170 -7.61 -19.34 -13.54
CA GLN A 170 -6.55 -18.61 -14.23
C GLN A 170 -5.24 -19.41 -14.35
N VAL A 171 -5.26 -20.68 -13.91
CA VAL A 171 -4.09 -21.54 -13.95
C VAL A 171 -4.08 -22.36 -15.23
N MET A 172 -2.96 -22.31 -15.95
CA MET A 172 -2.68 -23.15 -17.10
C MET A 172 -1.56 -24.15 -16.78
N LEU A 173 -1.70 -25.37 -17.27
CA LEU A 173 -0.74 -26.46 -17.09
C LEU A 173 -0.14 -26.81 -18.45
N GLY A 174 1.19 -26.74 -18.55
CA GLY A 174 1.95 -27.14 -19.74
C GLY A 174 2.48 -28.57 -19.61
N TYR A 175 2.14 -29.45 -20.55
CA TYR A 175 2.58 -30.84 -20.58
C TYR A 175 3.18 -31.22 -21.93
N GLU A 176 4.09 -32.18 -21.91
CA GLU A 176 4.80 -32.66 -23.11
C GLU A 176 4.06 -33.87 -23.70
N ASP A 177 3.52 -33.71 -24.92
CA ASP A 177 3.00 -34.82 -25.71
C ASP A 177 4.13 -35.51 -26.50
N ARG A 178 3.98 -36.82 -26.66
CA ARG A 178 4.98 -37.70 -27.28
C ARG A 178 5.18 -37.50 -28.79
N PHE A 179 4.27 -36.79 -29.47
CA PHE A 179 4.33 -36.58 -30.92
C PHE A 179 4.28 -35.12 -31.35
N THR A 180 3.65 -34.24 -30.56
CA THR A 180 3.37 -32.85 -30.97
C THR A 180 4.07 -31.77 -30.12
N GLY A 181 4.84 -32.17 -29.10
CA GLY A 181 5.59 -31.24 -28.25
C GLY A 181 4.76 -30.71 -27.08
N ILE A 182 5.06 -29.50 -26.59
CA ILE A 182 4.39 -28.95 -25.40
C ILE A 182 3.01 -28.39 -25.75
N HIS A 183 2.00 -28.83 -25.02
CA HIS A 183 0.64 -28.31 -25.07
C HIS A 183 0.24 -27.73 -23.71
N GLU A 184 -0.63 -26.72 -23.75
CA GLU A 184 -1.22 -26.12 -22.54
C GLU A 184 -2.69 -26.51 -22.43
N MET A 185 -3.16 -26.73 -21.20
CA MET A 185 -4.58 -26.88 -20.89
C MET A 185 -4.92 -26.16 -19.58
N PRO A 186 -6.18 -25.71 -19.39
CA PRO A 186 -6.64 -25.19 -18.11
C PRO A 186 -6.43 -26.22 -17.00
N PHE A 187 -5.98 -25.74 -15.83
CA PHE A 187 -5.66 -26.61 -14.69
C PHE A 187 -6.86 -27.47 -14.24
N ASN A 188 -8.08 -26.90 -14.31
CA ASN A 188 -9.31 -27.59 -13.94
C ASN A 188 -9.71 -28.71 -14.92
N GLU A 189 -9.18 -28.71 -16.14
CA GLU A 189 -9.43 -29.74 -17.15
C GLU A 189 -8.47 -30.94 -16.99
N PHE A 190 -7.39 -30.78 -16.23
CA PHE A 190 -6.40 -31.83 -16.00
C PHE A 190 -6.92 -32.88 -15.02
N LYS A 191 -7.13 -34.11 -15.50
CA LYS A 191 -7.51 -35.27 -14.68
C LYS A 191 -6.29 -36.16 -14.40
N ARG A 192 -6.06 -36.47 -13.12
CA ARG A 192 -4.99 -37.41 -12.72
C ARG A 192 -5.35 -38.82 -13.18
N VAL A 193 -4.52 -39.41 -14.03
CA VAL A 193 -4.67 -40.80 -14.46
C VAL A 193 -3.53 -41.61 -13.83
N GLU A 194 -3.87 -42.61 -13.02
CA GLU A 194 -2.87 -43.41 -12.30
C GLU A 194 -2.53 -44.74 -12.99
N ASN A 195 -3.31 -45.25 -13.96
CA ASN A 195 -2.93 -46.40 -14.80
C ASN A 195 -3.74 -46.52 -16.10
N HIS A 196 -3.05 -46.82 -17.22
CA HIS A 196 -3.54 -47.26 -18.56
C HIS A 196 -4.86 -46.70 -19.14
N GLU A 197 -5.22 -45.44 -18.86
CA GLU A 197 -6.30 -44.74 -19.57
C GLU A 197 -5.78 -43.55 -20.39
N THR A 198 -6.57 -43.12 -21.39
CA THR A 198 -6.28 -42.01 -22.30
C THR A 198 -6.31 -40.67 -21.56
N GLY A 199 -5.19 -40.27 -20.95
CA GLY A 199 -5.00 -38.97 -20.33
C GLY A 199 -3.53 -38.64 -20.10
N VAL A 200 -3.24 -37.41 -19.71
CA VAL A 200 -1.87 -36.90 -19.57
C VAL A 200 -1.27 -37.33 -18.22
N PRO A 201 -0.20 -38.15 -18.19
CA PRO A 201 0.42 -38.55 -16.93
C PRO A 201 1.14 -37.38 -16.24
N MET A 202 1.11 -37.34 -14.91
CA MET A 202 1.68 -36.24 -14.11
C MET A 202 3.17 -35.99 -14.37
N HIS A 203 3.95 -37.04 -14.65
CA HIS A 203 5.39 -36.89 -14.94
C HIS A 203 5.68 -36.18 -16.27
N ARG A 204 4.67 -35.99 -17.14
CA ARG A 204 4.79 -35.24 -18.39
C ARG A 204 4.46 -33.76 -18.25
N VAL A 205 3.95 -33.34 -17.10
CA VAL A 205 3.76 -31.92 -16.81
C VAL A 205 5.14 -31.27 -16.63
N ARG A 206 5.35 -30.16 -17.32
CA ARG A 206 6.61 -29.43 -17.39
C ARG A 206 6.54 -28.09 -16.66
N TYR A 207 5.43 -27.36 -16.74
CA TYR A 207 5.28 -26.10 -16.02
C TYR A 207 3.82 -25.78 -15.64
N PHE A 208 3.66 -24.84 -14.72
CA PHE A 208 2.39 -24.21 -14.36
C PHE A 208 2.47 -22.71 -14.59
N LYS A 209 1.41 -22.11 -15.11
CA LYS A 209 1.23 -20.66 -15.26
C LYS A 209 0.03 -20.18 -14.47
N ILE A 210 0.12 -18.97 -13.93
CA ILE A 210 -1.01 -18.26 -13.30
C ILE A 210 -1.07 -16.88 -13.96
N ASN A 211 -2.23 -16.49 -14.49
CA ASN A 211 -2.41 -15.22 -15.22
C ASN A 211 -1.39 -15.04 -16.37
N GLY A 212 -0.99 -16.14 -17.03
CA GLY A 212 -0.01 -16.13 -18.13
C GLY A 212 1.47 -16.23 -17.73
N ASN A 213 1.80 -16.04 -16.44
CA ASN A 213 3.18 -16.08 -15.94
C ASN A 213 3.58 -17.46 -15.42
N ILE A 214 4.79 -17.95 -15.74
CA ILE A 214 5.29 -19.25 -15.27
C ILE A 214 5.64 -19.15 -13.79
N VAL A 215 4.89 -19.86 -12.95
CA VAL A 215 5.08 -19.88 -11.49
C VAL A 215 5.86 -21.10 -11.02
N TRP A 216 5.94 -22.13 -11.86
CA TRP A 216 6.79 -23.30 -11.62
C TRP A 216 7.18 -23.95 -12.94
N ASP A 217 8.46 -24.28 -13.13
CA ASP A 217 9.00 -24.94 -14.32
C ASP A 217 10.01 -26.03 -13.93
N ARG A 218 9.73 -27.26 -14.35
CA ARG A 218 10.53 -28.44 -14.03
C ARG A 218 11.90 -28.42 -14.68
N THR A 219 12.00 -27.96 -15.93
CA THR A 219 13.24 -27.97 -16.71
C THR A 219 14.13 -26.79 -16.29
N LYS A 220 13.52 -25.62 -16.06
CA LYS A 220 14.22 -24.41 -15.64
C LYS A 220 14.41 -24.29 -14.11
N LYS A 221 13.90 -25.26 -13.34
CA LYS A 221 13.91 -25.30 -11.87
C LYS A 221 13.37 -24.02 -11.20
N ILE A 222 12.27 -23.49 -11.73
CA ILE A 222 11.56 -22.32 -11.17
C ILE A 222 10.50 -22.82 -10.20
N ASP A 223 10.41 -22.25 -8.98
CA ASP A 223 9.39 -22.56 -7.96
C ASP A 223 9.02 -21.30 -7.16
N LEU A 224 8.18 -20.46 -7.75
CA LEU A 224 7.71 -19.19 -7.17
C LEU A 224 6.56 -19.39 -6.15
N LEU A 225 6.04 -20.61 -6.04
CA LEU A 225 4.87 -20.92 -5.21
C LEU A 225 5.24 -21.33 -3.78
N THR A 226 6.51 -21.64 -3.51
CA THR A 226 6.88 -22.26 -2.24
C THR A 226 8.16 -21.76 -1.56
N GLY A 227 8.81 -20.74 -2.12
CA GLY A 227 9.84 -19.94 -1.42
C GLY A 227 11.13 -20.69 -1.05
N SER A 228 11.70 -21.49 -1.95
CA SER A 228 13.11 -21.91 -1.81
C SER A 228 14.01 -20.93 -2.57
N ASP A 229 15.04 -20.44 -1.88
CA ASP A 229 16.11 -19.59 -2.43
C ASP A 229 16.56 -20.05 -3.81
N GLN A 230 16.74 -19.07 -4.71
CA GLN A 230 17.34 -19.27 -6.00
C GLN A 230 18.68 -20.01 -5.89
N PRO A 231 18.92 -21.09 -6.66
CA PRO A 231 20.27 -21.52 -6.93
C PRO A 231 20.91 -20.51 -7.88
N ASN A 232 21.98 -19.86 -7.41
CA ASN A 232 22.92 -19.06 -8.19
C ASN A 232 23.07 -19.57 -9.63
N GLY A 233 22.56 -18.81 -10.59
CA GLY A 233 22.64 -19.11 -12.02
C GLY A 233 21.38 -18.70 -12.77
N ALA A 234 21.14 -17.39 -12.88
CA ALA A 234 20.20 -16.67 -13.76
C ALA A 234 19.04 -17.47 -14.38
N PRO A 235 17.81 -17.01 -14.14
CA PRO A 235 17.24 -16.06 -15.08
C PRO A 235 17.03 -14.71 -14.39
N ILE A 236 17.22 -13.66 -15.17
CA ILE A 236 17.02 -12.26 -14.80
C ILE A 236 15.68 -12.11 -14.05
N GLU A 237 15.73 -12.13 -12.72
CA GLU A 237 14.66 -11.55 -11.90
C GLU A 237 14.80 -10.05 -12.06
N ASN A 238 13.96 -9.46 -12.89
CA ASN A 238 13.68 -8.04 -12.81
C ASN A 238 12.93 -7.80 -11.49
N ASN A 239 13.64 -7.80 -10.36
CA ASN A 239 13.22 -7.01 -9.21
C ASN A 239 13.26 -5.56 -9.72
N PRO A 240 12.11 -4.91 -10.02
CA PRO A 240 12.15 -3.61 -10.67
C PRO A 240 12.84 -2.54 -9.81
N SER A 241 13.05 -2.82 -8.52
CA SER A 241 13.57 -1.92 -7.50
C SER A 241 15.01 -2.14 -7.06
N SER A 242 15.67 -3.26 -7.39
CA SER A 242 17.05 -3.50 -6.93
C SER A 242 18.09 -2.55 -7.54
N ASN A 243 17.69 -1.81 -8.59
CA ASN A 243 18.50 -0.76 -9.25
C ASN A 243 17.81 0.61 -9.28
N LEU A 244 16.68 0.82 -8.58
CA LEU A 244 16.04 2.14 -8.57
C LEU A 244 16.83 3.08 -7.67
N ALA A 245 17.23 4.22 -8.25
CA ALA A 245 17.73 5.37 -7.52
C ALA A 245 16.60 6.40 -7.31
N GLN A 246 16.88 7.42 -6.51
CA GLN A 246 16.05 8.61 -6.46
C GLN A 246 15.94 9.24 -7.86
N GLY A 247 14.72 9.53 -8.32
CA GLY A 247 14.54 10.11 -9.64
C GLY A 247 13.12 10.00 -10.20
N LEU A 248 13.01 10.23 -11.51
CA LEU A 248 11.77 10.15 -12.28
C LEU A 248 11.79 8.88 -13.12
N TYR A 249 10.72 8.11 -13.11
CA TYR A 249 10.62 6.83 -13.82
C TYR A 249 9.34 6.73 -14.65
N ARG A 250 9.39 5.91 -15.70
CA ARG A 250 8.22 5.49 -16.49
C ARG A 250 8.38 4.03 -16.87
N PHE A 251 7.28 3.31 -17.03
CA PHE A 251 7.34 1.96 -17.57
C PHE A 251 7.59 1.99 -19.08
N ASP A 252 8.54 1.20 -19.56
CA ASP A 252 8.79 0.97 -20.98
C ASP A 252 8.17 -0.38 -21.39
N PRO A 253 7.06 -0.39 -22.15
CA PRO A 253 6.40 -1.63 -22.57
C PRO A 253 7.25 -2.48 -23.52
N SER A 254 8.21 -1.90 -24.24
CA SER A 254 9.08 -2.65 -25.14
C SER A 254 10.15 -3.42 -24.39
N LEU A 255 10.63 -2.86 -23.28
CA LEU A 255 11.62 -3.46 -22.40
C LEU A 255 11.00 -4.21 -21.20
N GLN A 256 9.70 -4.06 -20.98
CA GLN A 256 8.95 -4.62 -19.85
C GLN A 256 9.60 -4.29 -18.50
N GLN A 257 10.04 -3.04 -18.34
CA GLN A 257 10.72 -2.57 -17.14
C GLN A 257 10.49 -1.08 -16.89
N TRP A 258 10.69 -0.66 -15.65
CA TRP A 258 10.74 0.76 -15.29
C TRP A 258 12.09 1.35 -15.72
N VAL A 259 12.05 2.46 -16.46
CA VAL A 259 13.23 3.17 -16.94
C VAL A 259 13.32 4.56 -16.33
N GLU A 260 14.52 4.95 -15.91
CA GLU A 260 14.77 6.30 -15.43
C GLU A 260 14.63 7.29 -16.59
N CYS A 261 13.89 8.37 -16.33
CA CYS A 261 13.68 9.46 -17.26
C CYS A 261 14.59 10.64 -16.89
N PRO A 262 15.21 11.30 -17.88
CA PRO A 262 15.98 12.50 -17.63
C PRO A 262 15.07 13.60 -17.07
N HIS A 263 15.50 14.24 -16.00
CA HIS A 263 14.80 15.38 -15.40
C HIS A 263 15.79 16.52 -15.15
N ILE A 264 15.26 17.74 -15.05
CA ILE A 264 16.05 18.92 -14.69
C ILE A 264 15.61 19.41 -13.32
N SER A 265 16.55 20.00 -12.57
CA SER A 265 16.23 20.61 -11.28
C SER A 265 15.38 21.86 -11.45
N LEU A 266 14.55 22.20 -10.47
CA LEU A 266 13.80 23.47 -10.46
C LEU A 266 14.74 24.69 -10.60
N ALA A 267 15.94 24.64 -10.03
CA ALA A 267 16.91 25.73 -10.11
C ALA A 267 17.53 25.89 -11.52
N SER A 268 17.49 24.84 -12.33
CA SER A 268 18.04 24.82 -13.70
C SER A 268 16.97 25.00 -14.78
N ASP A 269 15.70 25.16 -14.40
CA ASP A 269 14.58 25.33 -15.34
C ASP A 269 14.58 26.74 -15.93
N ASP A 270 14.79 26.84 -17.24
CA ASP A 270 14.66 28.10 -17.98
C ASP A 270 13.18 28.37 -18.28
N THR A 271 12.62 29.34 -17.56
CA THR A 271 11.23 29.77 -17.71
C THR A 271 10.90 30.36 -19.08
N LYS A 272 11.91 30.67 -19.92
CA LYS A 272 11.71 31.09 -21.31
C LYS A 272 11.36 29.94 -22.24
N ILE A 273 11.74 28.71 -21.88
CA ILE A 273 11.42 27.53 -22.67
C ILE A 273 9.94 27.20 -22.44
N PRO A 274 9.09 27.15 -23.47
CA PRO A 274 7.67 26.90 -23.26
C PRO A 274 7.40 25.48 -22.78
N SER A 275 6.37 25.28 -21.95
CA SER A 275 5.91 23.94 -21.58
C SER A 275 5.26 23.24 -22.77
N THR A 276 5.47 21.92 -22.87
CA THR A 276 4.87 21.06 -23.90
C THR A 276 3.70 20.27 -23.33
N LYS A 277 2.91 19.65 -24.21
CA LYS A 277 1.79 18.77 -23.81
C LYS A 277 2.23 17.64 -22.86
N GLU A 278 3.44 17.12 -22.99
CA GLU A 278 3.98 16.08 -22.10
C GLU A 278 4.31 16.61 -20.69
N THR A 279 4.50 17.92 -20.56
CA THR A 279 4.86 18.58 -19.29
C THR A 279 3.75 19.45 -18.71
N CYS A 280 2.58 19.46 -19.35
CA CYS A 280 1.42 20.21 -18.90
C CYS A 280 0.44 19.30 -18.16
N LEU A 281 -0.18 19.83 -17.10
CA LEU A 281 -1.37 19.22 -16.52
C LEU A 281 -2.53 19.29 -17.54
N PRO A 282 -3.46 18.33 -17.50
CA PRO A 282 -4.72 18.47 -18.23
C PRO A 282 -5.54 19.65 -17.69
N GLU A 283 -6.39 20.22 -18.55
CA GLU A 283 -7.27 21.33 -18.16
C GLU A 283 -8.18 20.94 -16.98
N ARG A 284 -8.86 19.81 -17.11
CA ARG A 284 -9.54 19.12 -15.99
C ARG A 284 -8.58 18.10 -15.40
N CYS A 285 -8.20 18.28 -14.13
CA CYS A 285 -7.20 17.45 -13.46
C CYS A 285 -7.77 16.83 -12.18
N HIS A 286 -7.62 15.51 -12.07
CA HIS A 286 -7.99 14.73 -10.90
C HIS A 286 -6.75 14.47 -10.02
N PHE A 287 -6.72 15.10 -8.85
CA PHE A 287 -5.71 14.93 -7.81
C PHE A 287 -6.21 14.00 -6.71
N LEU A 288 -5.30 13.21 -6.16
CA LEU A 288 -5.52 12.40 -4.96
C LEU A 288 -4.33 12.55 -4.01
N SER A 289 -4.60 12.82 -2.73
CA SER A 289 -3.61 12.77 -1.66
C SER A 289 -3.92 11.65 -0.69
N TRP A 290 -2.91 10.88 -0.28
CA TRP A 290 -3.11 9.82 0.69
C TRP A 290 -1.84 9.47 1.48
N ASN A 291 -1.88 9.66 2.81
CA ASN A 291 -0.96 8.99 3.72
C ASN A 291 -1.40 7.52 3.86
N ILE A 292 -0.56 6.58 3.42
CA ILE A 292 -0.95 5.16 3.27
C ILE A 292 -0.57 4.26 4.47
N LEU A 293 -0.09 4.85 5.56
CA LEU A 293 0.38 4.18 6.77
C LEU A 293 1.52 3.20 6.50
N SER A 294 2.73 3.60 6.90
CA SER A 294 3.92 2.76 6.81
C SER A 294 3.72 1.41 7.52
N ASP A 295 4.15 0.33 6.86
CA ASP A 295 4.13 -1.04 7.41
C ASP A 295 5.21 -1.31 8.47
N ASN A 296 6.01 -0.29 8.79
CA ASN A 296 7.02 -0.32 9.86
C ASN A 296 6.43 -0.20 11.28
N TYR A 297 5.12 0.06 11.40
CA TYR A 297 4.40 0.18 12.66
C TYR A 297 3.47 -1.02 12.87
N GLN A 298 3.65 -1.77 13.96
CA GLN A 298 2.70 -2.78 14.46
C GLN A 298 2.06 -3.67 13.37
N THR A 299 2.89 -4.24 12.51
CA THR A 299 2.50 -4.86 11.22
C THR A 299 1.44 -5.97 11.36
N GLU A 300 1.46 -6.73 12.46
CA GLU A 300 0.48 -7.79 12.72
C GLU A 300 -0.91 -7.25 13.08
N SER A 301 -0.97 -6.05 13.69
CA SER A 301 -2.22 -5.42 14.14
C SER A 301 -2.94 -4.63 13.05
N ILE A 302 -2.22 -4.21 12.00
CA ILE A 302 -2.75 -3.34 10.95
C ILE A 302 -3.02 -4.04 9.61
N HIS A 303 -2.85 -5.37 9.54
CA HIS A 303 -3.20 -6.19 8.37
C HIS A 303 -2.71 -5.63 7.03
N THR A 304 -1.41 -5.29 6.97
CA THR A 304 -0.76 -4.57 5.86
C THR A 304 -1.08 -5.14 4.48
N CYS A 305 -1.01 -6.46 4.28
CA CYS A 305 -1.25 -7.07 2.97
C CYS A 305 -2.67 -6.80 2.45
N GLN A 306 -3.69 -6.95 3.29
CA GLN A 306 -5.09 -6.71 2.95
C GLN A 306 -5.33 -5.22 2.64
N ARG A 307 -4.75 -4.33 3.45
CA ARG A 307 -4.82 -2.88 3.23
C ARG A 307 -4.18 -2.50 1.90
N HIS A 308 -2.94 -2.91 1.63
CA HIS A 308 -2.22 -2.60 0.41
C HIS A 308 -2.97 -3.05 -0.84
N HIS A 309 -3.57 -4.25 -0.83
CA HIS A 309 -4.37 -4.72 -1.96
C HIS A 309 -5.57 -3.81 -2.23
N THR A 310 -6.30 -3.41 -1.18
CA THR A 310 -7.46 -2.53 -1.32
C THR A 310 -7.06 -1.11 -1.71
N LEU A 311 -5.97 -0.58 -1.15
CA LEU A 311 -5.38 0.71 -1.54
C LEU A 311 -5.11 0.74 -3.05
N LEU A 312 -4.39 -0.26 -3.56
CA LEU A 312 -4.08 -0.38 -4.99
C LEU A 312 -5.34 -0.52 -5.84
N TYR A 313 -6.35 -1.27 -5.36
CA TYR A 313 -7.65 -1.37 -6.04
C TYR A 313 -8.40 -0.04 -6.08
N THR A 314 -8.37 0.75 -5.00
CA THR A 314 -8.96 2.10 -4.95
C THR A 314 -8.26 3.02 -5.95
N LEU A 315 -6.92 3.03 -5.98
CA LEU A 315 -6.15 3.81 -6.97
C LEU A 315 -6.48 3.38 -8.41
N LYS A 316 -6.55 2.08 -8.67
CA LYS A 316 -6.94 1.50 -9.97
C LYS A 316 -8.35 1.89 -10.40
N THR A 317 -9.27 2.02 -9.47
CA THR A 317 -10.67 2.36 -9.79
C THR A 317 -10.83 3.85 -10.09
N LEU A 318 -10.10 4.69 -9.36
CA LEU A 318 -10.16 6.15 -9.51
C LEU A 318 -9.34 6.68 -10.69
N LEU A 319 -8.23 6.02 -11.04
CA LEU A 319 -7.23 6.45 -12.03
C LEU A 319 -6.94 7.96 -12.00
N PRO A 320 -6.51 8.54 -10.85
CA PRO A 320 -6.24 9.97 -10.76
C PRO A 320 -5.14 10.40 -11.73
N ASP A 321 -5.20 11.65 -12.18
CA ASP A 321 -4.18 12.24 -13.04
C ASP A 321 -2.90 12.57 -12.26
N VAL A 322 -3.04 12.97 -10.99
CA VAL A 322 -1.93 13.18 -10.04
C VAL A 322 -2.21 12.47 -8.73
N ILE A 323 -1.26 11.68 -8.23
CA ILE A 323 -1.35 10.98 -6.95
C ILE A 323 -0.16 11.41 -6.09
N CYS A 324 -0.44 11.96 -4.90
CA CYS A 324 0.54 12.31 -3.88
C CYS A 324 0.42 11.32 -2.73
N LEU A 325 1.43 10.46 -2.55
CA LEU A 325 1.46 9.48 -1.46
C LEU A 325 2.48 9.88 -0.40
N GLN A 326 2.13 9.67 0.87
CA GLN A 326 3.02 9.81 2.03
C GLN A 326 3.16 8.46 2.75
N ASP A 327 4.23 8.28 3.52
CA ASP A 327 4.57 7.05 4.23
C ASP A 327 4.71 5.79 3.37
N VAL A 328 5.19 5.98 2.15
CA VAL A 328 5.47 4.88 1.23
C VAL A 328 6.75 4.16 1.63
N THR A 329 6.66 2.84 1.76
CA THR A 329 7.79 1.96 2.02
C THR A 329 8.21 1.19 0.77
N VAL A 330 9.40 0.60 0.81
CA VAL A 330 9.92 -0.21 -0.30
C VAL A 330 9.00 -1.40 -0.64
N SER A 331 8.32 -1.97 0.36
CA SER A 331 7.39 -3.09 0.17
C SER A 331 6.16 -2.65 -0.64
N PHE A 332 5.56 -1.51 -0.30
CA PHE A 332 4.45 -0.95 -1.07
C PHE A 332 4.89 -0.51 -2.46
N LEU A 333 6.06 0.14 -2.59
CA LEU A 333 6.63 0.50 -3.88
C LEU A 333 6.73 -0.73 -4.81
N ASN A 334 7.23 -1.84 -4.30
CA ASN A 334 7.35 -3.08 -5.08
C ASN A 334 5.99 -3.60 -5.55
N LEU A 335 4.96 -3.55 -4.70
CA LEU A 335 3.60 -3.94 -5.10
C LEU A 335 3.06 -3.00 -6.19
N LEU A 336 3.19 -1.70 -5.97
CA LEU A 336 2.71 -0.66 -6.90
C LEU A 336 3.36 -0.78 -8.28
N LEU A 337 4.68 -0.96 -8.35
CA LEU A 337 5.41 -1.07 -9.62
C LEU A 337 5.03 -2.33 -10.44
N ASN A 338 4.45 -3.35 -9.79
CA ASN A 338 3.96 -4.56 -10.44
C ASN A 338 2.50 -4.47 -10.92
N GLU A 339 1.80 -3.38 -10.62
CA GLU A 339 0.43 -3.20 -11.05
C GLU A 339 0.32 -2.94 -12.56
N LEU A 340 -0.39 -3.83 -13.28
CA LEU A 340 -0.58 -3.71 -14.73
C LEU A 340 -1.29 -2.41 -15.11
N TRP A 341 -2.28 -1.98 -14.33
CA TRP A 341 -3.01 -0.74 -14.63
C TRP A 341 -2.07 0.48 -14.62
N LEU A 342 -1.05 0.48 -13.75
CA LEU A 342 -0.09 1.55 -13.66
C LEU A 342 0.83 1.56 -14.89
N GLN A 343 1.28 0.38 -15.29
CA GLN A 343 2.12 0.16 -16.47
C GLN A 343 1.40 0.48 -17.79
N GLU A 344 0.12 0.14 -17.89
CA GLU A 344 -0.72 0.31 -19.09
C GLU A 344 -1.24 1.75 -19.27
N ASN A 345 -1.46 2.48 -18.17
CA ASN A 345 -2.00 3.86 -18.20
C ASN A 345 -0.90 4.95 -18.25
N ASN A 346 0.34 4.57 -18.60
CA ASN A 346 1.44 5.50 -18.87
C ASN A 346 1.71 6.48 -17.70
N TYR A 347 1.82 5.94 -16.49
CA TYR A 347 2.20 6.72 -15.31
C TYR A 347 3.71 7.02 -15.28
N TYR A 348 4.03 8.26 -14.92
CA TYR A 348 5.35 8.66 -14.47
C TYR A 348 5.38 8.68 -12.94
N ILE A 349 6.52 8.34 -12.35
CA ILE A 349 6.68 8.20 -10.90
C ILE A 349 7.93 8.92 -10.44
N VAL A 350 7.78 9.82 -9.47
CA VAL A 350 8.90 10.43 -8.75
C VAL A 350 9.15 9.66 -7.46
N ILE A 351 10.34 9.07 -7.33
CA ILE A 351 10.74 8.21 -6.21
C ILE A 351 11.78 8.92 -5.35
N MET A 352 11.53 8.98 -4.04
CA MET A 352 12.49 9.49 -3.07
C MET A 352 13.52 8.46 -2.64
N LYS A 353 14.73 8.93 -2.29
CA LYS A 353 15.77 8.06 -1.71
C LYS A 353 15.28 7.38 -0.43
N SER A 354 14.49 8.06 0.38
CA SER A 354 13.91 7.50 1.61
C SER A 354 12.95 6.32 1.38
N VAL A 355 12.35 6.19 0.19
CA VAL A 355 11.48 5.05 -0.14
C VAL A 355 12.30 3.80 -0.50
N ILE A 356 13.45 3.99 -1.15
CA ILE A 356 14.30 2.90 -1.66
C ILE A 356 15.39 2.47 -0.67
N ASN A 357 15.77 3.30 0.30
CA ASN A 357 16.88 3.02 1.18
C ASN A 357 16.49 1.97 2.24
N SER A 358 16.98 0.73 2.07
CA SER A 358 16.74 -0.39 2.99
C SER A 358 17.72 -0.47 4.16
N GLU A 359 18.78 0.34 4.16
CA GLU A 359 19.84 0.27 5.20
C GLU A 359 19.40 0.90 6.53
N GLN A 360 18.37 1.72 6.54
CA GLN A 360 17.77 2.27 7.76
C GLN A 360 16.52 1.46 8.12
N ASN A 361 16.57 0.72 9.23
CA ASN A 361 15.39 0.09 9.81
C ASN A 361 14.26 1.14 9.92
N LYS A 362 13.11 0.87 9.29
CA LYS A 362 11.90 1.71 9.26
C LYS A 362 11.89 2.92 8.32
N SER A 363 12.56 2.85 7.17
CA SER A 363 12.48 3.92 6.15
C SER A 363 11.09 3.99 5.49
N CYS A 364 10.59 5.21 5.33
CA CYS A 364 9.40 5.54 4.55
C CYS A 364 9.59 6.93 3.92
N GLY A 365 8.89 7.20 2.82
CA GLY A 365 9.03 8.44 2.08
C GLY A 365 7.78 8.86 1.35
N GLN A 366 7.93 9.79 0.42
CA GLN A 366 6.83 10.32 -0.38
C GLN A 366 7.00 9.95 -1.85
N MET A 367 5.91 9.98 -2.60
CA MET A 367 5.90 9.78 -4.05
C MET A 367 4.92 10.73 -4.73
N ILE A 368 5.24 11.14 -5.96
CA ILE A 368 4.28 11.78 -6.87
C ILE A 368 4.15 10.89 -8.10
N LEU A 369 2.93 10.51 -8.45
CA LEU A 369 2.62 9.80 -9.68
C LEU A 369 1.78 10.68 -10.60
N THR A 370 2.08 10.68 -11.89
CA THR A 370 1.36 11.48 -12.88
C THR A 370 1.01 10.67 -14.12
N LYS A 371 -0.25 10.72 -14.56
CA LYS A 371 -0.79 9.91 -15.66
C LYS A 371 -0.66 10.65 -16.99
N ASN A 372 0.03 10.09 -17.98
CA ASN A 372 0.20 10.65 -19.34
C ASN A 372 1.04 11.94 -19.46
N PHE A 373 1.51 12.52 -18.37
CA PHE A 373 2.39 13.69 -18.38
C PHE A 373 3.45 13.54 -17.28
N ARG A 374 4.54 14.28 -17.41
CA ARG A 374 5.67 14.27 -16.49
C ARG A 374 5.95 15.67 -15.93
N PRO A 375 6.63 15.79 -14.79
CA PRO A 375 7.13 17.09 -14.33
C PRO A 375 8.02 17.74 -15.39
N ARG A 376 7.80 19.03 -15.63
CA ARG A 376 8.70 19.87 -16.41
C ARG A 376 10.08 19.93 -15.76
N SER A 377 10.08 20.15 -14.45
CA SER A 377 11.26 20.22 -13.60
C SER A 377 10.86 19.76 -12.21
N LEU A 378 11.80 19.19 -11.46
CA LEU A 378 11.54 18.66 -10.12
C LEU A 378 12.72 18.93 -9.19
N THR A 379 12.45 19.03 -7.91
CA THR A 379 13.49 19.06 -6.87
C THR A 379 12.99 18.35 -5.64
N MET A 380 13.93 17.89 -4.83
CA MET A 380 13.65 17.27 -3.54
C MET A 380 14.44 18.07 -2.51
N CYS A 381 13.76 18.58 -1.49
CA CYS A 381 14.34 19.54 -0.56
C CYS A 381 14.14 19.07 0.89
N PRO A 382 15.18 19.10 1.73
CA PRO A 382 15.02 18.83 3.15
C PRO A 382 14.09 19.88 3.77
N LEU A 383 13.22 19.44 4.68
CA LEU A 383 12.23 20.29 5.37
C LEU A 383 12.87 21.25 6.38
N HIS A 384 14.00 20.83 6.95
CA HIS A 384 14.75 21.57 7.95
C HIS A 384 16.24 21.36 7.70
N VAL A 385 17.07 22.36 7.98
CA VAL A 385 18.53 22.26 7.95
C VAL A 385 19.04 22.75 9.29
N SER A 386 19.13 21.86 10.28
CA SER A 386 19.86 22.15 11.52
C SER A 386 21.34 21.82 11.31
N GLY A 387 22.22 22.62 11.91
CA GLY A 387 23.68 22.44 11.81
C GLY A 387 24.23 21.15 12.45
N ASP A 388 23.39 20.37 13.12
CA ASP A 388 23.71 19.05 13.67
C ASP A 388 22.86 17.97 12.98
N ALA A 389 23.50 16.81 12.78
CA ALA A 389 23.19 15.67 11.92
C ALA A 389 21.72 15.26 11.66
N GLU A 390 21.51 14.78 10.41
CA GLU A 390 20.38 14.00 9.86
C GLU A 390 18.96 14.57 9.99
N THR A 391 18.60 15.47 9.08
CA THR A 391 17.18 15.74 8.78
C THR A 391 16.65 14.67 7.82
N THR A 392 15.66 13.87 8.24
CA THR A 392 15.13 12.74 7.44
C THR A 392 13.93 13.08 6.57
N LYS A 393 13.15 14.13 6.90
CA LYS A 393 11.97 14.51 6.10
C LYS A 393 12.35 15.49 5.00
N GLU A 394 11.96 15.17 3.76
CA GLU A 394 12.15 16.01 2.58
C GLU A 394 10.81 16.16 1.85
N ILE A 395 10.66 17.24 1.09
CA ILE A 395 9.49 17.53 0.24
C ILE A 395 9.86 17.23 -1.21
N ILE A 396 8.92 16.65 -1.97
CA ILE A 396 8.99 16.62 -3.42
C ILE A 396 8.27 17.85 -3.97
N MET A 397 8.98 18.68 -4.74
CA MET A 397 8.38 19.78 -5.50
C MET A 397 8.54 19.52 -6.99
N ALA A 398 7.44 19.54 -7.73
CA ALA A 398 7.40 19.28 -9.16
C ALA A 398 6.65 20.41 -9.87
N ARG A 399 7.28 21.01 -10.88
CA ARG A 399 6.68 22.04 -11.73
C ARG A 399 6.01 21.43 -12.94
N PHE A 400 4.84 21.93 -13.26
CA PHE A 400 4.09 21.57 -14.46
C PHE A 400 3.66 22.82 -15.23
N GLY A 401 3.49 22.69 -16.53
CA GLY A 401 2.78 23.68 -17.33
C GLY A 401 1.27 23.60 -17.12
N LEU A 402 0.60 24.73 -17.24
CA LEU A 402 -0.84 24.82 -17.49
C LEU A 402 -1.10 25.36 -18.89
N SER A 403 -0.20 26.21 -19.37
CA SER A 403 -0.09 26.65 -20.76
C SER A 403 1.40 26.68 -21.15
N PRO A 404 1.76 27.01 -22.40
CA PRO A 404 3.17 27.16 -22.77
C PRO A 404 3.95 28.14 -21.89
N LYS A 405 3.29 29.14 -21.27
CA LYS A 405 3.96 30.19 -20.47
C LYS A 405 3.60 30.18 -19.00
N ILE A 406 2.47 29.59 -18.63
CA ILE A 406 1.98 29.58 -17.24
C ILE A 406 2.28 28.22 -16.64
N THR A 407 2.93 28.23 -15.48
CA THR A 407 3.31 27.03 -14.73
C THR A 407 2.67 27.04 -13.35
N ILE A 408 2.60 25.85 -12.75
CA ILE A 408 2.21 25.62 -11.37
C ILE A 408 3.20 24.65 -10.71
N ASP A 409 3.59 24.96 -9.49
CA ASP A 409 4.45 24.11 -8.67
C ASP A 409 3.59 23.27 -7.72
N LEU A 410 3.70 21.95 -7.79
CA LEU A 410 3.04 21.03 -6.87
C LEU A 410 4.04 20.56 -5.82
N ALA A 411 3.71 20.69 -4.54
CA ALA A 411 4.53 20.21 -3.44
C ALA A 411 3.78 19.11 -2.67
N ASN A 412 4.34 17.89 -2.68
CA ASN A 412 3.85 16.81 -1.84
C ASN A 412 4.43 16.94 -0.42
N LEU A 413 3.59 17.29 0.54
CA LEU A 413 3.96 17.56 1.92
C LEU A 413 3.68 16.36 2.83
N HIS A 414 4.67 16.07 3.67
CA HIS A 414 4.51 15.26 4.86
C HIS A 414 5.28 15.94 6.00
N LEU A 415 4.62 16.85 6.73
CA LEU A 415 5.28 17.66 7.75
C LEU A 415 5.62 16.83 9.01
N PHE A 416 6.39 17.41 9.94
CA PHE A 416 6.81 16.69 11.16
C PHE A 416 5.60 16.22 11.98
N SER A 417 5.56 14.92 12.28
CA SER A 417 4.57 14.32 13.17
C SER A 417 4.88 14.64 14.63
N ASP A 418 3.90 14.48 15.52
CA ASP A 418 3.99 14.85 16.94
C ASP A 418 4.95 13.96 17.78
N HIS A 419 5.75 13.12 17.13
CA HIS A 419 6.78 12.28 17.76
C HIS A 419 8.15 12.96 17.92
N CYS A 420 8.29 14.21 17.48
CA CYS A 420 9.54 14.97 17.56
C CYS A 420 9.44 16.16 18.53
N ASP A 421 10.58 16.63 19.03
CA ASP A 421 10.63 17.85 19.85
C ASP A 421 10.42 19.12 18.99
N ASN A 422 9.73 20.12 19.56
CA ASN A 422 9.42 21.43 18.95
C ASN A 422 8.75 21.32 17.56
N VAL A 423 7.87 20.33 17.38
CA VAL A 423 7.21 20.03 16.10
C VAL A 423 6.40 21.20 15.56
N GLU A 424 5.62 21.86 16.40
CA GLU A 424 4.80 23.02 16.02
C GLU A 424 5.64 24.16 15.44
N GLU A 425 6.78 24.48 16.06
CA GLU A 425 7.70 25.52 15.59
C GLU A 425 8.34 25.12 14.26
N LYS A 426 8.76 23.86 14.12
CA LYS A 426 9.30 23.33 12.86
C LYS A 426 8.26 23.41 11.74
N ARG A 427 7.00 23.02 12.00
CA ARG A 427 5.91 23.11 11.02
C ARG A 427 5.64 24.55 10.61
N CYS A 428 5.52 25.47 11.57
CA CYS A 428 5.33 26.90 11.30
C CYS A 428 6.47 27.47 10.45
N GLN A 429 7.72 27.21 10.82
CA GLN A 429 8.89 27.67 10.08
C GLN A 429 8.94 27.09 8.66
N THR A 430 8.62 25.81 8.47
CA THR A 430 8.54 25.21 7.15
C THR A 430 7.49 25.91 6.29
N LEU A 431 6.26 26.09 6.79
CA LEU A 431 5.17 26.72 6.04
C LEU A 431 5.52 28.16 5.67
N GLU A 432 6.00 28.93 6.63
CA GLU A 432 6.40 30.32 6.40
C GLU A 432 7.55 30.42 5.38
N ASN A 433 8.50 29.49 5.41
CA ASN A 433 9.56 29.42 4.41
C ASN A 433 9.02 29.11 3.00
N ILE A 434 8.06 28.18 2.87
CA ILE A 434 7.43 27.84 1.60
C ILE A 434 6.67 29.06 1.05
N PHE A 435 5.78 29.64 1.86
CA PHE A 435 4.96 30.79 1.46
C PHE A 435 5.81 31.98 1.03
N ASN A 436 6.86 32.31 1.80
CA ASN A 436 7.74 33.43 1.46
C ASN A 436 8.57 33.18 0.20
N LYS A 437 9.10 31.96 0.00
CA LYS A 437 9.93 31.63 -1.16
C LYS A 437 9.13 31.48 -2.44
N MET A 438 7.87 31.04 -2.36
CA MET A 438 7.03 30.72 -3.51
C MET A 438 5.97 31.79 -3.81
N LYS A 439 5.97 32.93 -3.11
CA LYS A 439 5.00 34.03 -3.28
C LYS A 439 4.88 34.61 -4.69
N THR A 440 5.83 34.35 -5.59
CA THR A 440 5.78 34.82 -6.98
C THR A 440 5.27 33.77 -7.95
N ASN A 441 4.90 32.58 -7.47
CA ASN A 441 4.56 31.44 -8.29
C ASN A 441 3.09 31.06 -8.06
N ASN A 442 2.48 30.40 -9.06
CA ASN A 442 1.33 29.56 -8.79
C ASN A 442 1.83 28.28 -8.12
N TYR A 443 1.21 27.87 -7.02
CA TYR A 443 1.56 26.61 -6.39
C TYR A 443 0.38 25.97 -5.68
N MET A 444 0.46 24.65 -5.55
CA MET A 444 -0.45 23.87 -4.74
C MET A 444 0.35 22.99 -3.77
N LEU A 445 0.07 23.13 -2.48
CA LEU A 445 0.58 22.26 -1.44
C LEU A 445 -0.45 21.17 -1.19
N ILE A 446 -0.01 19.91 -1.24
CA ILE A 446 -0.86 18.73 -1.22
C ILE A 446 -0.25 17.75 -0.23
N GLY A 447 -1.02 17.17 0.68
CA GLY A 447 -0.49 16.12 1.55
C GLY A 447 -0.92 16.26 2.99
N ASP A 448 -0.18 15.55 3.85
CA ASP A 448 -0.38 15.47 5.28
C ASP A 448 0.45 16.55 6.01
N PHE A 449 -0.25 17.57 6.50
CA PHE A 449 0.33 18.68 7.23
C PHE A 449 0.60 18.33 8.70
N ASN A 450 0.12 17.18 9.20
CA ASN A 450 0.30 16.74 10.60
C ASN A 450 -0.24 17.71 11.67
N PHE A 451 -1.21 18.58 11.33
CA PHE A 451 -1.93 19.40 12.32
C PHE A 451 -3.38 19.66 11.90
N GLY A 452 -4.23 19.91 12.88
CA GLY A 452 -5.66 20.15 12.71
C GLY A 452 -6.03 21.63 12.89
N ASP A 453 -7.33 21.92 12.77
CA ASP A 453 -7.82 23.30 12.87
C ASP A 453 -7.80 23.88 14.31
N TYR A 454 -7.52 23.07 15.33
CA TYR A 454 -7.34 23.53 16.71
C TYR A 454 -5.89 23.86 17.07
N ASN A 455 -4.93 23.55 16.20
CA ASN A 455 -3.51 23.85 16.40
C ASN A 455 -3.24 25.33 16.10
N LEU A 456 -3.40 26.18 17.11
CA LEU A 456 -3.45 27.64 16.95
C LEU A 456 -2.21 28.23 16.27
N LYS A 457 -1.00 27.79 16.61
CA LYS A 457 0.24 28.35 16.03
C LYS A 457 0.30 28.15 14.51
N GLU A 458 -0.02 26.94 14.04
CA GLU A 458 -0.06 26.64 12.62
C GLU A 458 -1.23 27.35 11.94
N GLN A 459 -2.40 27.47 12.60
CA GLN A 459 -3.52 28.26 12.07
C GLN A 459 -3.18 29.74 11.96
N ASP A 460 -2.45 30.34 12.90
CA ASP A 460 -1.99 31.73 12.83
C ASP A 460 -1.13 31.97 11.57
N ILE A 461 -0.29 30.98 11.19
CA ILE A 461 0.47 31.03 9.95
C ILE A 461 -0.46 30.94 8.73
N LEU A 462 -1.46 30.06 8.72
CA LEU A 462 -2.41 30.00 7.60
C LEU A 462 -3.23 31.29 7.47
N GLU A 463 -3.71 31.83 8.60
CA GLU A 463 -4.48 33.07 8.65
C GLU A 463 -3.66 34.28 8.17
N LYS A 464 -2.38 34.34 8.53
CA LYS A 464 -1.44 35.37 8.05
C LYS A 464 -1.35 35.45 6.53
N TYR A 465 -1.53 34.34 5.82
CA TYR A 465 -1.42 34.25 4.35
C TYR A 465 -2.75 34.00 3.64
N GLN A 466 -3.90 34.08 4.34
CA GLN A 466 -5.21 33.69 3.82
C GLN A 466 -5.67 34.47 2.57
N ASP A 467 -5.22 35.71 2.41
CA ASP A 467 -5.56 36.56 1.26
C ASP A 467 -4.84 36.12 -0.03
N GLU A 468 -3.78 35.30 0.08
CA GLU A 468 -3.01 34.79 -1.06
C GLU A 468 -3.11 33.26 -1.20
N VAL A 469 -3.21 32.55 -0.07
CA VAL A 469 -3.13 31.09 0.00
C VAL A 469 -4.44 30.56 0.54
N HIS A 470 -5.19 29.93 -0.35
CA HIS A 470 -6.53 29.43 -0.10
C HIS A 470 -6.50 27.99 0.42
N ASP A 471 -7.22 27.70 1.50
CA ASP A 471 -7.52 26.35 1.95
C ASP A 471 -8.78 25.86 1.24
N LEU A 472 -8.61 25.07 0.19
CA LEU A 472 -9.70 24.73 -0.74
C LEU A 472 -10.86 24.01 -0.04
N TRP A 473 -10.62 23.33 1.08
CA TRP A 473 -11.71 22.72 1.86
C TRP A 473 -12.58 23.78 2.53
N LYS A 474 -11.98 24.80 3.14
CA LYS A 474 -12.70 25.90 3.80
C LYS A 474 -13.43 26.79 2.80
N ASP A 475 -12.94 26.87 1.56
CA ASP A 475 -13.61 27.62 0.48
C ASP A 475 -14.94 26.98 0.04
N ILE A 476 -15.04 25.64 0.14
CA ILE A 476 -16.22 24.88 -0.31
C ILE A 476 -17.15 24.54 0.85
N TYR A 477 -16.59 24.28 2.03
CA TYR A 477 -17.33 23.70 3.15
C TYR A 477 -17.25 24.56 4.42
N HIS A 478 -18.39 24.73 5.08
CA HIS A 478 -18.42 25.23 6.45
C HIS A 478 -17.93 24.14 7.41
N ILE A 479 -16.86 24.43 8.16
CA ILE A 479 -16.15 23.45 9.00
C ILE A 479 -17.04 22.85 10.11
N ASP A 480 -18.03 23.61 10.59
CA ASP A 480 -18.98 23.12 11.61
C ASP A 480 -19.89 22.00 11.09
N GLN A 481 -20.16 21.98 9.79
CA GLN A 481 -21.01 20.96 9.15
C GLN A 481 -20.16 19.84 8.53
N ASN A 482 -19.04 20.22 7.92
CA ASN A 482 -18.14 19.31 7.22
C ASN A 482 -16.70 19.58 7.69
N PRO A 483 -16.31 19.05 8.86
CA PRO A 483 -15.03 19.36 9.49
C PRO A 483 -13.82 18.81 8.74
N GLY A 484 -14.04 17.92 7.76
CA GLY A 484 -12.98 17.42 6.90
C GLY A 484 -11.93 16.56 7.61
N TYR A 485 -12.30 15.84 8.67
CA TYR A 485 -11.35 14.98 9.39
C TYR A 485 -10.85 13.83 8.49
N THR A 486 -9.61 13.93 8.04
CA THR A 486 -8.93 12.86 7.28
C THR A 486 -8.27 11.85 8.21
N PHE A 487 -7.94 12.25 9.44
CA PHE A 487 -7.48 11.35 10.50
C PHE A 487 -8.49 11.36 11.65
N ASP A 488 -9.20 10.25 11.87
CA ASP A 488 -10.24 10.13 12.89
C ASP A 488 -10.08 8.86 13.74
N PRO A 489 -9.34 8.90 14.86
CA PRO A 489 -9.15 7.76 15.77
C PRO A 489 -10.44 7.18 16.37
N SER A 490 -11.54 7.95 16.40
CA SER A 490 -12.80 7.45 16.93
C SER A 490 -13.50 6.47 15.99
N SER A 491 -13.36 6.70 14.68
CA SER A 491 -14.03 5.90 13.63
C SER A 491 -13.04 4.95 12.94
N ASN A 492 -11.82 5.44 12.67
CA ASN A 492 -10.78 4.71 11.97
C ASN A 492 -9.96 3.83 12.93
N LEU A 493 -10.06 2.51 12.79
CA LEU A 493 -9.30 1.54 13.60
C LEU A 493 -7.77 1.69 13.43
N CYS A 494 -7.27 1.94 12.23
CA CYS A 494 -5.84 2.18 12.01
C CYS A 494 -5.39 3.43 12.75
N ALA A 495 -6.13 4.54 12.62
CA ALA A 495 -5.85 5.78 13.34
C ALA A 495 -5.93 5.59 14.86
N ARG A 496 -6.88 4.79 15.35
CA ARG A 496 -6.97 4.46 16.78
C ARG A 496 -5.73 3.76 17.30
N ILE A 497 -5.16 2.86 16.50
CA ILE A 497 -3.96 2.09 16.83
C ILE A 497 -2.72 2.99 16.78
N THR A 498 -2.60 3.85 15.77
CA THR A 498 -1.40 4.67 15.53
C THR A 498 -1.39 6.00 16.30
N SER A 499 -2.55 6.51 16.70
CA SER A 499 -2.67 7.81 17.36
C SER A 499 -2.14 7.81 18.80
N THR A 500 -1.35 8.83 19.12
CA THR A 500 -0.91 9.13 20.50
C THR A 500 -1.92 9.96 21.30
N SER A 501 -2.68 10.84 20.64
CA SER A 501 -3.58 11.79 21.28
C SER A 501 -5.06 11.39 21.25
N GLN A 502 -5.43 10.49 20.33
CA GLN A 502 -6.81 10.10 20.02
C GLN A 502 -7.69 11.27 19.55
N ILE A 503 -7.08 12.37 19.09
CA ILE A 503 -7.79 13.55 18.60
C ILE A 503 -8.01 13.46 17.08
N LYS A 504 -9.17 13.91 16.60
CA LYS A 504 -9.49 14.00 15.18
C LYS A 504 -8.76 15.17 14.53
N LEU A 505 -8.20 14.96 13.36
CA LEU A 505 -7.42 15.96 12.63
C LEU A 505 -7.91 16.09 11.20
N ARG A 506 -8.06 17.33 10.74
CA ARG A 506 -7.98 17.67 9.31
C ARG A 506 -6.52 17.92 8.97
N SER A 507 -5.78 16.83 8.92
CA SER A 507 -4.34 16.81 8.70
C SER A 507 -4.01 16.98 7.22
N ASP A 508 -4.81 16.40 6.34
CA ASP A 508 -4.56 16.42 4.91
C ASP A 508 -5.26 17.62 4.25
N ARG A 509 -4.52 18.36 3.42
CA ARG A 509 -5.01 19.64 2.85
C ARG A 509 -4.58 19.83 1.41
N TYR A 510 -5.41 20.59 0.69
CA TYR A 510 -5.04 21.26 -0.54
C TYR A 510 -4.98 22.76 -0.25
N LEU A 511 -3.77 23.32 -0.22
CA LEU A 511 -3.57 24.76 -0.15
C LEU A 511 -3.14 25.28 -1.51
N MET A 512 -3.81 26.31 -2.02
CA MET A 512 -3.61 26.82 -3.37
C MET A 512 -3.30 28.31 -3.37
N ARG A 513 -2.26 28.69 -4.11
CA ARG A 513 -1.97 30.08 -4.44
C ARG A 513 -1.95 30.25 -5.95
N THR A 514 -2.70 31.22 -6.44
CA THR A 514 -2.73 31.58 -7.87
C THR A 514 -2.38 33.05 -8.07
N LEU A 515 -1.72 33.34 -9.18
CA LEU A 515 -1.53 34.69 -9.70
C LEU A 515 -2.73 35.06 -10.57
N ASP A 516 -2.89 36.36 -10.86
CA ASP A 516 -4.01 36.91 -11.65
C ASP A 516 -4.18 36.30 -13.05
N THR A 517 -3.14 35.64 -13.57
CA THR A 517 -3.14 34.97 -14.87
C THR A 517 -3.71 33.54 -14.83
N LEU A 518 -4.04 33.03 -13.65
CA LEU A 518 -4.58 31.70 -13.44
C LEU A 518 -5.87 31.76 -12.63
N SER A 519 -6.94 31.24 -13.23
CA SER A 519 -8.20 30.98 -12.55
C SER A 519 -8.45 29.47 -12.49
N TYR A 520 -9.29 29.04 -11.54
CA TYR A 520 -9.68 27.65 -11.42
C TYR A 520 -11.11 27.51 -10.91
N SER A 521 -11.71 26.35 -11.12
CA SER A 521 -12.97 25.96 -10.50
C SER A 521 -12.87 24.54 -9.95
N ILE A 522 -13.48 24.31 -8.79
CA ILE A 522 -13.54 22.99 -8.15
C ILE A 522 -14.83 22.30 -8.61
N GLU A 523 -14.69 21.15 -9.25
CA GLU A 523 -15.81 20.30 -9.65
C GLU A 523 -16.18 19.35 -8.51
N HIS A 524 -15.18 18.78 -7.84
CA HIS A 524 -15.37 17.84 -6.75
C HIS A 524 -14.23 17.93 -5.73
N LEU A 525 -14.57 17.96 -4.45
CA LEU A 525 -13.61 17.86 -3.34
C LEU A 525 -14.24 17.00 -2.25
N ALA A 526 -13.66 15.85 -1.94
CA ALA A 526 -14.24 14.90 -1.02
C ALA A 526 -13.18 14.07 -0.28
N ILE A 527 -13.57 13.60 0.90
CA ILE A 527 -12.85 12.55 1.62
C ILE A 527 -13.41 11.20 1.13
N ILE A 528 -12.52 10.28 0.78
CA ILE A 528 -12.87 8.96 0.26
C ILE A 528 -12.11 7.86 1.02
N ALA A 529 -12.39 6.60 0.68
CA ALA A 529 -11.81 5.42 1.34
C ALA A 529 -12.11 5.36 2.85
N THR A 530 -13.30 5.84 3.24
CA THR A 530 -13.83 5.77 4.60
C THR A 530 -14.38 4.40 4.97
N GLU A 531 -14.62 3.55 3.97
CA GLU A 531 -15.15 2.21 4.17
C GLU A 531 -14.09 1.26 4.74
N THR A 532 -14.54 0.39 5.63
CA THR A 532 -13.70 -0.67 6.18
C THR A 532 -13.67 -1.89 5.25
N ILE A 533 -12.58 -2.65 5.34
CA ILE A 533 -12.40 -3.95 4.69
C ILE A 533 -12.42 -5.07 5.72
N PRO A 534 -12.94 -6.27 5.38
CA PRO A 534 -12.87 -7.43 6.26
C PRO A 534 -11.42 -7.88 6.41
N ILE A 535 -10.99 -8.12 7.65
CA ILE A 535 -9.65 -8.66 7.96
C ILE A 535 -9.52 -10.08 7.40
N ASN A 536 -10.59 -10.88 7.54
CA ASN A 536 -10.74 -12.17 6.90
C ASN A 536 -11.85 -12.10 5.85
N PRO A 537 -11.55 -12.13 4.54
CA PRO A 537 -12.54 -12.03 3.48
C PRO A 537 -13.52 -13.22 3.40
N PHE A 538 -13.34 -14.25 4.24
CA PHE A 538 -14.20 -15.42 4.34
C PHE A 538 -15.06 -15.46 5.61
N ASP A 539 -14.92 -14.46 6.49
CA ASP A 539 -15.80 -14.24 7.65
C ASP A 539 -16.58 -12.95 7.42
N ASP A 540 -17.91 -13.05 7.39
CA ASP A 540 -18.83 -11.90 7.36
C ASP A 540 -19.04 -11.30 8.77
N ASP A 541 -18.13 -11.56 9.71
CA ASP A 541 -18.23 -11.01 11.05
C ASP A 541 -17.84 -9.52 11.06
N ASP A 542 -18.82 -8.64 11.28
CA ASP A 542 -18.66 -7.19 11.30
C ASP A 542 -17.64 -6.71 12.36
N PHE A 543 -17.29 -7.56 13.32
CA PHE A 543 -16.34 -7.24 14.39
C PHE A 543 -14.86 -7.31 13.98
N GLN A 544 -14.52 -7.82 12.79
CA GLN A 544 -13.13 -7.92 12.31
C GLN A 544 -12.91 -7.15 11.01
N ARG A 545 -13.09 -5.83 11.06
CA ARG A 545 -12.89 -4.94 9.91
C ARG A 545 -11.84 -3.87 10.19
N ILE A 546 -11.09 -3.47 9.18
CA ILE A 546 -10.01 -2.49 9.27
C ILE A 546 -10.11 -1.45 8.16
N HIS A 547 -9.55 -0.26 8.36
CA HIS A 547 -9.52 0.77 7.32
C HIS A 547 -8.29 0.58 6.42
N GLN A 548 -8.33 1.17 5.22
CA GLN A 548 -7.25 1.03 4.23
C GLN A 548 -5.94 1.71 4.69
N SER A 549 -6.06 2.80 5.45
CA SER A 549 -4.97 3.51 6.11
C SER A 549 -5.50 4.19 7.38
N ASP A 550 -4.63 4.75 8.23
CA ASP A 550 -5.02 5.61 9.34
C ASP A 550 -5.48 7.01 8.89
N HIS A 551 -5.14 7.39 7.66
CA HIS A 551 -5.74 8.54 6.97
C HIS A 551 -6.75 8.08 5.92
N TYR A 552 -7.87 8.79 5.82
CA TYR A 552 -8.74 8.76 4.66
C TYR A 552 -8.10 9.56 3.51
N ALA A 553 -8.33 9.14 2.27
CA ALA A 553 -7.76 9.84 1.12
C ALA A 553 -8.55 11.14 0.84
N LEU A 554 -7.86 12.17 0.39
CA LEU A 554 -8.47 13.44 -0.03
C LEU A 554 -8.42 13.54 -1.55
N GLN A 555 -9.59 13.64 -2.16
CA GLN A 555 -9.78 13.69 -3.62
C GLN A 555 -10.15 15.10 -4.06
N LEU A 556 -9.52 15.60 -5.12
CA LEU A 556 -9.83 16.89 -5.73
C LEU A 556 -9.92 16.75 -7.25
N VAL A 557 -11.02 17.21 -7.83
CA VAL A 557 -11.20 17.39 -9.27
C VAL A 557 -11.42 18.87 -9.53
N MET A 558 -10.56 19.46 -10.33
CA MET A 558 -10.62 20.88 -10.65
C MET A 558 -10.29 21.16 -12.11
N ASN A 559 -10.75 22.31 -12.58
CA ASN A 559 -10.49 22.82 -13.92
C ASN A 559 -9.57 24.04 -13.83
N PHE A 560 -8.48 24.04 -14.59
CA PHE A 560 -7.56 25.16 -14.71
C PHE A 560 -7.91 26.01 -15.93
N ARG A 561 -7.91 27.33 -15.75
CA ARG A 561 -8.14 28.29 -16.81
C ARG A 561 -7.05 29.34 -16.77
N THR A 562 -6.09 29.20 -17.69
CA THR A 562 -5.02 30.17 -17.87
C THR A 562 -5.47 31.30 -18.78
N ARG A 563 -5.09 32.54 -18.46
CA ARG A 563 -5.43 33.71 -19.27
C ARG A 563 -4.20 34.50 -19.66
N SER A 564 -4.14 34.90 -20.91
CA SER A 564 -3.18 35.91 -21.36
C SER A 564 -3.70 37.29 -21.04
N ILE A 565 -2.83 38.19 -20.58
CA ILE A 565 -3.16 39.62 -20.48
C ILE A 565 -2.84 40.27 -21.84
N SER A 566 -3.76 41.10 -22.33
CA SER A 566 -3.65 41.78 -23.63
C SER A 566 -3.83 43.28 -23.48
N HIS A 567 -2.82 44.05 -23.90
CA HIS A 567 -2.90 45.51 -24.01
C HIS A 567 -3.91 46.00 -25.07
N ARG A 568 -4.52 45.08 -25.82
CA ARG A 568 -5.61 45.37 -26.78
C ARG A 568 -7.00 45.26 -26.14
N SER A 569 -7.08 44.90 -24.86
CA SER A 569 -8.32 44.73 -24.11
C SER A 569 -8.32 45.58 -22.83
N ALA A 570 -9.49 46.06 -22.44
CA ALA A 570 -9.71 46.82 -21.22
C ALA A 570 -11.12 46.56 -20.68
N VAL A 571 -11.31 46.64 -19.36
CA VAL A 571 -12.62 46.89 -18.76
C VAL A 571 -12.75 48.40 -18.59
N ALA A 572 -13.77 48.98 -19.21
CA ALA A 572 -14.00 50.42 -19.19
C ALA A 572 -15.48 50.76 -19.06
N ILE A 573 -15.77 51.90 -18.42
CA ILE A 573 -17.10 52.51 -18.42
C ILE A 573 -17.22 53.38 -19.66
N LEU A 574 -18.27 53.15 -20.44
CA LEU A 574 -18.63 53.97 -21.58
C LEU A 574 -19.77 54.91 -21.16
N PRO A 575 -19.62 56.25 -21.31
CA PRO A 575 -20.74 57.15 -21.15
C PRO A 575 -21.77 56.89 -22.24
N THR A 576 -23.04 57.26 -22.00
CA THR A 576 -24.12 57.04 -22.98
C THR A 576 -23.80 57.71 -24.31
N LEU A 577 -24.17 57.08 -25.44
CA LEU A 577 -23.88 57.62 -26.78
C LEU A 577 -24.33 59.08 -26.97
N ASN A 578 -25.42 59.48 -26.31
CA ASN A 578 -25.98 60.83 -26.39
C ASN A 578 -25.07 61.91 -25.77
N THR A 579 -24.14 61.54 -24.89
CA THR A 579 -23.19 62.49 -24.27
C THR A 579 -21.89 62.61 -25.05
N TRP A 580 -21.63 61.72 -26.02
CA TRP A 580 -20.38 61.72 -26.77
C TRP A 580 -20.13 63.03 -27.54
N PRO A 581 -21.12 63.64 -28.21
CA PRO A 581 -20.92 64.92 -28.89
C PRO A 581 -20.49 66.07 -27.96
N LEU A 582 -20.75 65.96 -26.65
CA LEU A 582 -20.29 66.93 -25.65
C LEU A 582 -18.85 66.69 -25.20
N ILE A 583 -18.36 65.46 -25.30
CA ILE A 583 -17.05 65.02 -24.81
C ILE A 583 -16.01 65.04 -25.93
N ASP A 584 -16.39 64.60 -27.14
CA ASP A 584 -15.48 64.43 -28.28
C ASP A 584 -14.72 65.69 -28.69
N PRO A 585 -15.28 66.91 -28.67
CA PRO A 585 -14.50 68.13 -28.98
C PRO A 585 -13.31 68.32 -28.05
N TYR A 586 -13.47 68.01 -26.76
CA TYR A 586 -12.37 68.07 -25.79
C TYR A 586 -11.36 66.95 -26.04
N ARG A 587 -11.83 65.73 -26.30
CA ARG A 587 -10.93 64.61 -26.62
C ARG A 587 -10.12 64.86 -27.88
N GLN A 588 -10.73 65.40 -28.93
CA GLN A 588 -10.03 65.74 -30.18
C GLN A 588 -8.86 66.71 -29.93
N GLN A 589 -8.97 67.60 -28.95
CA GLN A 589 -7.93 68.56 -28.62
C GLN A 589 -6.85 67.99 -27.68
N TYR A 590 -7.22 67.10 -26.75
CA TYR A 590 -6.36 66.74 -25.61
C TYR A 590 -6.05 65.24 -25.46
N ASP A 591 -6.76 64.35 -26.16
CA ASP A 591 -6.60 62.90 -26.06
C ASP A 591 -5.89 62.34 -27.32
N PRO A 592 -4.61 61.93 -27.21
CA PRO A 592 -3.86 61.32 -28.32
C PRO A 592 -4.49 60.01 -28.85
N SER A 593 -5.40 59.41 -28.08
CA SER A 593 -6.10 58.17 -28.45
C SER A 593 -7.51 58.41 -29.00
N PHE A 594 -7.88 59.66 -29.30
CA PHE A 594 -9.19 60.04 -29.83
C PHE A 594 -9.65 59.16 -31.01
N ASP A 595 -8.81 58.99 -32.02
CA ASP A 595 -9.14 58.21 -33.22
C ASP A 595 -9.17 56.69 -32.98
N ARG A 596 -8.63 56.22 -31.85
CA ARG A 596 -8.47 54.79 -31.56
C ARG A 596 -9.57 54.23 -30.66
N TRP A 597 -10.06 55.03 -29.72
CA TRP A 597 -11.01 54.58 -28.71
C TRP A 597 -12.19 55.56 -28.57
N PRO A 598 -13.41 55.08 -28.31
CA PRO A 598 -14.54 55.94 -27.96
C PRO A 598 -14.30 56.67 -26.63
N PRO A 599 -15.11 57.68 -26.25
CA PRO A 599 -15.08 58.22 -24.89
C PRO A 599 -15.24 57.10 -23.88
N HIS A 600 -14.32 56.97 -22.93
CA HIS A 600 -14.34 55.90 -21.94
C HIS A 600 -13.59 56.30 -20.67
N ILE A 601 -13.87 55.60 -19.57
CA ILE A 601 -13.09 55.64 -18.34
C ILE A 601 -12.55 54.23 -18.12
N ASN A 602 -11.22 54.07 -18.16
CA ASN A 602 -10.59 52.78 -17.88
C ASN A 602 -10.80 52.40 -16.41
N LEU A 603 -11.32 51.20 -16.19
CA LEU A 603 -11.35 50.56 -14.86
C LEU A 603 -10.15 49.62 -14.70
N LEU A 604 -9.93 48.75 -15.69
CA LEU A 604 -8.82 47.80 -15.73
C LEU A 604 -8.20 47.81 -17.13
N TRP A 605 -6.92 48.17 -17.21
CA TRP A 605 -6.11 48.04 -18.42
C TRP A 605 -4.64 47.76 -18.03
N PRO A 606 -3.97 46.79 -18.68
CA PRO A 606 -4.51 45.84 -19.65
C PRO A 606 -5.49 44.84 -19.02
N PHE A 607 -6.33 44.20 -19.85
CA PHE A 607 -7.27 43.17 -19.40
C PHE A 607 -6.97 41.82 -20.06
N PHE A 608 -7.84 40.82 -19.91
CA PHE A 608 -7.68 39.49 -20.50
C PHE A 608 -7.83 39.49 -22.02
N ASP A 609 -7.03 38.67 -22.71
CA ASP A 609 -7.19 38.45 -24.14
C ASP A 609 -8.51 37.72 -24.42
N LEU A 610 -9.44 38.43 -25.04
CA LEU A 610 -10.79 37.96 -25.31
C LEU A 610 -10.85 36.87 -26.40
N THR A 611 -9.72 36.56 -27.04
CA THR A 611 -9.62 35.44 -27.99
C THR A 611 -9.32 34.10 -27.33
N ASP A 612 -8.98 34.07 -26.04
CA ASP A 612 -8.52 32.86 -25.36
C ASP A 612 -9.67 31.92 -24.91
N CYS A 613 -10.93 32.39 -24.83
CA CYS A 613 -12.07 31.55 -24.41
C CYS A 613 -13.43 32.00 -24.96
N GLU A 614 -14.18 31.09 -25.60
CA GLU A 614 -15.55 31.35 -26.07
C GLU A 614 -16.57 31.53 -24.93
N GLU A 615 -16.29 31.00 -23.72
CA GLU A 615 -17.19 31.07 -22.56
C GLU A 615 -17.10 32.40 -21.75
N ASP A 616 -16.33 33.38 -22.21
CA ASP A 616 -16.05 34.63 -21.47
C ASP A 616 -17.28 35.54 -21.30
N GLN A 617 -18.26 35.43 -22.20
CA GLN A 617 -19.51 36.17 -22.07
C GLN A 617 -20.31 35.78 -20.83
N GLU A 618 -20.41 34.48 -20.52
CA GLU A 618 -21.25 33.98 -19.43
C GLU A 618 -20.49 33.93 -18.10
N ASN A 619 -19.20 33.59 -18.10
CA ASN A 619 -18.47 33.35 -16.86
C ASN A 619 -17.87 34.62 -16.24
N ILE A 620 -17.48 35.59 -17.06
CA ILE A 620 -16.84 36.83 -16.57
C ILE A 620 -17.73 38.03 -16.84
N LEU A 621 -18.07 38.28 -18.10
CA LEU A 621 -18.76 39.52 -18.46
C LEU A 621 -20.16 39.58 -17.85
N LEU A 622 -20.88 38.47 -17.74
CA LEU A 622 -22.16 38.41 -17.06
C LEU A 622 -22.02 38.65 -15.56
N GLN A 623 -21.09 37.98 -14.86
CA GLN A 623 -20.87 38.19 -13.43
C GLN A 623 -20.45 39.63 -13.13
N LEU A 624 -19.55 40.19 -13.94
CA LEU A 624 -19.12 41.58 -13.82
C LEU A 624 -20.27 42.55 -14.09
N ARG A 625 -21.12 42.27 -15.09
CA ARG A 625 -22.36 43.03 -15.33
C ARG A 625 -23.33 42.92 -14.16
N LEU A 626 -23.57 41.72 -13.63
CA LEU A 626 -24.46 41.51 -12.48
C LEU A 626 -23.96 42.27 -11.25
N LEU A 627 -22.65 42.21 -10.96
CA LEU A 627 -22.02 42.96 -9.88
C LEU A 627 -22.20 44.47 -10.06
N LEU A 628 -21.96 44.98 -11.28
CA LEU A 628 -22.12 46.40 -11.59
C LEU A 628 -23.60 46.85 -11.59
N CYS A 629 -24.53 45.97 -11.96
CA CYS A 629 -25.97 46.21 -11.91
C CYS A 629 -26.56 46.11 -10.49
N GLN A 630 -25.90 45.42 -9.56
CA GLN A 630 -26.30 45.42 -8.14
C GLN A 630 -26.07 46.78 -7.47
N TYR A 631 -25.21 47.61 -8.06
CA TYR A 631 -25.08 49.03 -7.73
C TYR A 631 -26.01 49.87 -8.63
N GLU A 632 -27.30 49.56 -8.61
CA GLU A 632 -28.30 50.54 -9.04
C GLU A 632 -28.41 51.64 -7.97
N SER A 633 -28.40 52.88 -8.44
CA SER A 633 -28.38 54.13 -7.68
C SER A 633 -29.65 54.36 -6.87
#